data_AF-A0A7C3TMR0-F1
#
_entry.id   AF-A0A7C3TMR0-F1
#
_cell.length_a   1.000
_cell.length_b   1.000
_cell.length_c   1.000
_cell.angle_alpha   90.00
_cell.angle_beta   90.00
_cell.angle_gamma   90.00
#
_symmetry.space_group_name_H-M   'P 1'
#
loop_
_entity.id
_entity.type
_entity.pdbx_description
1 polymer ?
#
loop_
_entity_poly.entity_id
_entity_poly.type
_entity_poly.pdbx_seq_one_letter_code
_entity_poly.pdbx_strand_id
1 'polypeptide(L)'
;MSKDDTPSSTQALEHRLRELEEKLRESVPKKEAEELKKKISELESHLKKYEEELEVAKRTIRDLQSPLRDIVSRLKDIVGEYGKVSLQYGGYEIAVTDPYHFPWNLTLNALLDASFEVWITRKDGQNVIRCKPPSV
;
A
#
# COMPACT_ATOMS: atom_id res chain seq x y z
N MET A 1 57.35 59.65 -29.25
CA MET A 1 56.93 58.96 -28.01
C MET A 1 55.83 57.98 -28.40
N SER A 2 56.06 56.72 -28.07
CA SER A 2 55.28 55.54 -28.45
C SER A 2 53.87 55.48 -27.87
N LYS A 3 53.00 54.73 -28.57
CA LYS A 3 52.06 53.68 -28.10
C LYS A 3 50.73 53.78 -28.87
N ASP A 4 50.53 52.94 -29.89
CA ASP A 4 50.03 51.55 -29.81
C ASP A 4 48.50 51.49 -29.81
N ASP A 5 47.95 51.04 -30.95
CA ASP A 5 47.04 49.89 -31.03
C ASP A 5 45.93 49.78 -29.99
N THR A 6 44.90 50.63 -30.07
CA THR A 6 43.65 50.45 -29.30
C THR A 6 42.47 49.79 -30.05
N PRO A 7 42.34 49.76 -31.40
CA PRO A 7 41.11 49.22 -32.03
C PRO A 7 41.01 47.68 -32.01
N SER A 8 42.12 46.97 -31.86
CA SER A 8 42.13 45.50 -31.83
C SER A 8 41.63 44.93 -30.49
N SER A 9 41.95 45.62 -29.38
CA SER A 9 41.56 45.18 -28.04
C SER A 9 40.06 45.38 -27.77
N THR A 10 39.49 46.48 -28.25
CA THR A 10 38.05 46.75 -28.15
C THR A 10 37.21 45.78 -28.97
N GLN A 11 37.60 45.47 -30.22
CA GLN A 11 36.92 44.46 -31.03
C GLN A 11 37.01 43.05 -30.42
N ALA A 12 38.16 42.69 -29.84
CA ALA A 12 38.33 41.41 -29.15
C ALA A 12 37.44 41.29 -27.89
N LEU A 13 37.26 42.41 -27.17
CA LEU A 13 36.36 42.48 -26.02
C LEU A 13 34.89 42.36 -26.43
N GLU A 14 34.47 43.03 -27.50
CA GLU A 14 33.10 42.93 -28.03
C GLU A 14 32.77 41.52 -28.54
N HIS A 15 33.73 40.85 -29.16
CA HIS A 15 33.55 39.46 -29.59
C HIS A 15 33.38 38.54 -28.37
N ARG A 16 34.23 38.68 -27.36
CA ARG A 16 34.10 37.93 -26.10
C ARG A 16 32.80 38.21 -25.37
N LEU A 17 32.31 39.45 -25.41
CA LEU A 17 31.04 39.82 -24.79
C LEU A 17 29.87 39.08 -25.46
N ARG A 18 29.82 39.08 -26.79
CA ARG A 18 28.81 38.34 -27.57
C ARG A 18 28.89 36.84 -27.32
N GLU A 19 30.09 36.28 -27.30
CA GLU A 19 30.31 34.85 -27.07
C GLU A 19 29.87 34.44 -25.64
N LEU A 20 30.08 35.31 -24.65
CA LEU A 20 29.62 35.09 -23.27
C LEU A 20 28.10 35.25 -23.12
N GLU A 21 27.48 36.21 -23.83
CA GLU A 21 26.02 36.39 -23.84
C GLU A 21 25.30 35.20 -24.50
N GLU A 22 25.88 34.65 -25.57
CA GLU A 22 25.38 33.47 -26.25
C GLU A 22 25.55 32.23 -25.36
N LYS A 23 26.74 32.04 -24.76
CA LYS A 23 26.98 30.99 -23.76
C LYS A 23 26.06 31.11 -22.55
N LEU A 24 25.72 32.32 -22.09
CA LEU A 24 24.80 32.54 -20.97
C LEU A 24 23.34 32.23 -21.35
N ARG A 25 22.93 32.51 -22.59
CA ARG A 25 21.63 32.10 -23.14
C ARG A 25 21.52 30.59 -23.31
N GLU A 26 22.61 29.94 -23.69
CA GLU A 26 22.68 28.50 -23.94
C GLU A 26 22.92 27.69 -22.67
N SER A 27 23.63 28.26 -21.69
CA SER A 27 23.90 27.61 -20.41
C SER A 27 22.59 27.54 -19.61
N VAL A 28 21.87 26.43 -19.76
CA VAL A 28 21.66 25.39 -18.74
C VAL A 28 20.51 25.54 -17.71
N PRO A 29 20.33 26.57 -16.86
CA PRO A 29 19.29 26.54 -15.83
C PRO A 29 17.84 26.55 -16.34
N LYS A 30 17.55 27.11 -17.52
CA LYS A 30 16.17 27.22 -18.02
C LYS A 30 15.63 25.92 -18.62
N LYS A 31 16.41 25.24 -19.47
CA LYS A 31 15.97 23.98 -20.09
C LYS A 31 15.84 22.88 -19.04
N GLU A 32 16.84 22.75 -18.17
CA GLU A 32 16.80 21.79 -17.06
C GLU A 32 15.68 22.11 -16.07
N ALA A 33 15.45 23.39 -15.74
CA ALA A 33 14.31 23.77 -14.88
C ALA A 33 12.95 23.46 -15.52
N GLU A 34 12.79 23.66 -16.83
CA GLU A 34 11.55 23.31 -17.53
C GLU A 34 11.33 21.79 -17.62
N GLU A 35 12.39 21.01 -17.84
CA GLU A 35 12.31 19.54 -17.77
C GLU A 35 11.98 19.05 -16.36
N LEU A 36 12.62 19.61 -15.34
CA LEU A 36 12.32 19.30 -13.94
C LEU A 36 10.88 19.67 -13.59
N LYS A 37 10.35 20.81 -14.05
CA LYS A 37 8.94 21.18 -13.86
C LYS A 37 7.99 20.19 -14.50
N LYS A 38 8.26 19.75 -15.74
CA LYS A 38 7.45 18.71 -16.39
C LYS A 38 7.48 17.42 -15.59
N LYS A 39 8.65 17.00 -15.13
CA LYS A 39 8.81 15.79 -14.32
C LYS A 39 8.06 15.88 -12.99
N ILE A 40 8.10 17.04 -12.33
CA ILE A 40 7.34 17.32 -11.10
C ILE A 40 5.84 17.20 -11.38
N SER A 41 5.34 17.85 -12.42
CA SER A 41 3.91 17.79 -12.78
C SER A 41 3.46 16.36 -13.11
N GLU A 42 4.28 15.57 -13.78
CA GLU A 42 3.99 14.18 -14.09
C GLU A 42 3.99 13.29 -12.84
N LEU A 43 4.96 13.49 -11.94
CA LEU A 43 5.02 12.80 -10.65
C LEU A 43 3.82 13.17 -9.75
N GLU A 44 3.42 14.44 -9.72
CA GLU A 44 2.22 14.89 -9.00
C GLU A 44 0.94 14.23 -9.55
N SER A 45 0.84 14.10 -10.86
CA SER A 45 -0.27 13.40 -11.52
C SER A 45 -0.30 11.90 -11.14
N HIS A 46 0.85 11.23 -11.14
CA HIS A 46 0.96 9.84 -10.72
C HIS A 46 0.64 9.65 -9.23
N LEU A 47 1.14 10.54 -8.36
CA LEU A 47 0.82 10.50 -6.93
C LEU A 47 -0.69 10.60 -6.71
N LYS A 48 -1.35 11.55 -7.36
CA LYS A 48 -2.81 11.71 -7.27
C LYS A 48 -3.54 10.43 -7.70
N LYS A 49 -3.12 9.81 -8.80
CA LYS A 49 -3.71 8.56 -9.28
C LYS A 49 -3.52 7.42 -8.26
N TYR A 50 -2.32 7.28 -7.70
CA TYR A 50 -2.07 6.25 -6.68
C TYR A 50 -2.83 6.51 -5.39
N GLU A 51 -3.03 7.76 -4.98
CA GLU A 51 -3.87 8.11 -3.83
C GLU A 51 -5.34 7.69 -4.06
N GLU A 52 -5.87 7.95 -5.26
CA GLU A 52 -7.23 7.53 -5.64
C GLU A 52 -7.36 5.99 -5.65
N GLU A 53 -6.42 5.28 -6.27
CA GLU A 53 -6.38 3.81 -6.28
C GLU A 53 -6.26 3.23 -4.86
N LEU A 54 -5.45 3.85 -4.00
CA LEU A 54 -5.28 3.44 -2.60
C LEU A 54 -6.58 3.63 -1.81
N GLU A 55 -7.31 4.73 -2.01
CA GLU A 55 -8.60 4.95 -1.35
C GLU A 55 -9.67 3.98 -1.82
N VAL A 56 -9.70 3.63 -3.11
CA VAL A 56 -10.56 2.57 -3.64
C VAL A 56 -10.20 1.23 -3.00
N ALA A 57 -8.93 0.86 -2.96
CA ALA A 57 -8.48 -0.39 -2.36
C ALA A 57 -8.85 -0.49 -0.87
N LYS A 58 -8.66 0.60 -0.11
CA LYS A 58 -9.07 0.67 1.31
C LYS A 58 -10.57 0.48 1.50
N ARG A 59 -11.41 1.05 0.62
CA ARG A 59 -12.87 0.86 0.66
C ARG A 59 -13.23 -0.59 0.38
N THR A 60 -12.67 -1.18 -0.69
CA THR A 60 -12.89 -2.59 -1.02
C THR A 60 -12.48 -3.51 0.12
N ILE A 61 -11.33 -3.26 0.77
CA ILE A 61 -10.91 -4.02 1.95
C ILE A 61 -11.94 -3.88 3.09
N ARG A 62 -12.43 -2.67 3.36
CA ARG A 62 -13.45 -2.44 4.40
C ARG A 62 -14.75 -3.18 4.11
N ASP A 63 -15.20 -3.14 2.86
CA ASP A 63 -16.45 -3.76 2.42
C ASP A 63 -16.34 -5.29 2.47
N LEU A 64 -15.22 -5.87 2.04
CA LEU A 64 -14.93 -7.31 2.19
C LEU A 64 -14.76 -7.73 3.66
N GLN A 65 -14.23 -6.83 4.50
CA GLN A 65 -14.08 -7.08 5.93
C GLN A 65 -15.41 -7.02 6.70
N SER A 66 -16.44 -6.35 6.19
CA SER A 66 -17.72 -6.20 6.91
C SER A 66 -18.45 -7.54 7.11
N PRO A 67 -18.66 -8.40 6.08
CA PRO A 67 -19.21 -9.75 6.26
C PRO A 67 -18.33 -10.66 7.13
N LEU A 68 -17.00 -10.51 7.02
CA LEU A 68 -16.04 -11.26 7.84
C LEU A 68 -16.07 -10.83 9.31
N ARG A 69 -16.33 -9.56 9.60
CA ARG A 69 -16.50 -9.04 10.97
C ARG A 69 -17.76 -9.61 11.61
N ASP A 70 -18.81 -9.86 10.83
CA ASP A 70 -20.06 -10.45 11.31
C ASP A 70 -19.84 -11.90 11.76
N ILE A 71 -19.21 -12.74 10.92
CA ILE A 71 -18.95 -14.13 11.29
C ILE A 71 -17.99 -14.27 12.49
N VAL A 72 -16.96 -13.43 12.60
CA VAL A 72 -16.04 -13.48 13.76
C VAL A 72 -16.73 -13.08 15.05
N SER A 73 -17.55 -12.03 15.01
CA SER A 73 -18.30 -11.59 16.19
C SER A 73 -19.28 -12.68 16.62
N ARG A 74 -20.04 -13.22 15.66
CA ARG A 74 -20.94 -14.35 15.89
C ARG A 74 -20.22 -15.60 16.41
N LEU A 75 -19.05 -15.93 15.89
CA LEU A 75 -18.23 -17.05 16.38
C LEU A 75 -17.74 -16.79 17.80
N LYS A 76 -17.32 -15.57 18.14
CA LYS A 76 -16.95 -15.22 19.51
C LYS A 76 -18.14 -15.33 20.46
N ASP A 77 -19.33 -14.91 20.04
CA ASP A 77 -20.54 -15.02 20.83
C ASP A 77 -20.96 -16.48 21.06
N ILE A 78 -20.86 -17.32 20.02
CA ILE A 78 -21.15 -18.75 20.11
C ILE A 78 -20.11 -19.45 20.99
N VAL A 79 -18.81 -19.24 20.73
CA VAL A 79 -17.71 -19.90 21.44
C VAL A 79 -17.64 -19.46 22.91
N GLY A 80 -17.96 -18.19 23.20
CA GLY A 80 -17.95 -17.63 24.54
C GLY A 80 -16.60 -17.78 25.22
N GLU A 81 -16.63 -18.16 26.51
CA GLU A 81 -15.44 -18.38 27.32
C GLU A 81 -14.78 -19.77 27.12
N TYR A 82 -15.46 -20.68 26.41
CA TYR A 82 -15.03 -22.07 26.22
C TYR A 82 -14.00 -22.24 25.08
N GLY A 83 -13.64 -21.14 24.42
CA GLY A 83 -12.58 -21.14 23.43
C GLY A 83 -12.13 -19.74 23.05
N LYS A 84 -11.12 -19.68 22.18
CA LYS A 84 -10.54 -18.43 21.70
C LYS A 84 -10.52 -18.42 20.19
N VAL A 85 -11.24 -17.47 19.61
CA VAL A 85 -11.25 -17.23 18.15
C VAL A 85 -10.13 -16.26 17.79
N SER A 86 -9.29 -16.64 16.82
CA SER A 86 -8.19 -15.84 16.30
C SER A 86 -8.17 -15.85 14.78
N LEU A 87 -7.72 -14.75 14.17
CA LEU A 87 -7.53 -14.65 12.73
C LEU A 87 -6.21 -15.35 12.35
N GLN A 88 -6.26 -16.19 11.33
CA GLN A 88 -5.10 -16.82 10.70
C GLN A 88 -5.04 -16.41 9.22
N TYR A 89 -3.90 -16.65 8.56
CA TYR A 89 -3.74 -16.27 7.16
C TYR A 89 -4.79 -16.95 6.28
N GLY A 90 -5.75 -16.16 5.78
CA GLY A 90 -6.85 -16.63 4.94
C GLY A 90 -7.95 -17.41 5.67
N GLY A 91 -8.08 -17.32 7.00
CA GLY A 91 -9.11 -18.04 7.74
C GLY A 91 -9.12 -17.73 9.25
N TYR A 92 -9.70 -18.62 10.04
CA TYR A 92 -9.79 -18.51 11.48
C TYR A 92 -9.32 -19.77 12.19
N GLU A 93 -8.86 -19.58 13.42
CA GLU A 93 -8.52 -20.65 14.34
C GLU A 93 -9.30 -20.44 15.65
N ILE A 94 -9.99 -21.49 16.09
CA ILE A 94 -10.73 -21.56 17.36
C ILE A 94 -10.01 -22.59 18.23
N ALA A 95 -9.31 -22.11 19.26
CA ALA A 95 -8.72 -22.96 20.27
C ALA A 95 -9.77 -23.29 21.33
N VAL A 96 -10.08 -24.57 21.52
CA VAL A 96 -11.05 -25.02 22.51
C VAL A 96 -10.36 -25.14 23.87
N THR A 97 -10.74 -24.28 24.81
CA THR A 97 -10.16 -24.24 26.16
C THR A 97 -10.87 -25.21 27.11
N ASP A 98 -12.19 -25.38 26.95
CA ASP A 98 -12.99 -26.36 27.69
C ASP A 98 -13.81 -27.25 26.73
N PRO A 99 -13.29 -28.43 26.35
CA PRO A 99 -13.96 -29.33 25.42
C PRO A 99 -15.32 -29.86 25.87
N TYR A 100 -15.61 -29.89 27.18
CA TYR A 100 -16.84 -30.48 27.72
C TYR A 100 -18.01 -29.51 27.67
N HIS A 101 -17.74 -28.21 27.80
CA HIS A 101 -18.76 -27.16 27.72
C HIS A 101 -18.75 -26.41 26.38
N PHE A 102 -17.74 -26.67 25.53
CA PHE A 102 -17.65 -26.05 24.23
C PHE A 102 -18.90 -26.37 23.36
N PRO A 103 -19.53 -25.35 22.75
CA PRO A 103 -20.74 -25.53 21.94
C PRO A 103 -20.38 -26.06 20.55
N TRP A 104 -19.96 -27.32 20.48
CA TRP A 104 -19.50 -27.99 19.26
C TRP A 104 -20.49 -27.88 18.11
N ASN A 105 -21.74 -28.26 18.36
CA ASN A 105 -22.76 -28.32 17.32
C ASN A 105 -23.08 -26.92 16.75
N LEU A 106 -23.30 -25.93 17.62
CA LEU A 106 -23.56 -24.55 17.17
C LEU A 106 -22.37 -23.98 16.41
N THR A 107 -21.15 -24.22 16.88
CA THR A 107 -19.94 -23.70 16.24
C THR A 107 -19.75 -24.31 14.85
N LEU A 108 -19.89 -25.64 14.73
CA LEU A 108 -19.73 -26.32 13.44
C LEU A 108 -20.83 -25.96 12.45
N ASN A 109 -22.09 -25.88 12.88
CA ASN A 109 -23.18 -25.45 11.98
C ASN A 109 -22.96 -24.02 11.51
N ALA A 110 -22.59 -23.09 12.40
CA ALA A 110 -22.32 -21.71 12.00
C ALA A 110 -21.20 -21.59 10.95
N LEU A 111 -20.18 -22.45 11.01
CA LEU A 111 -19.10 -22.50 10.03
C LEU A 111 -19.55 -23.13 8.71
N LEU A 112 -20.27 -24.25 8.77
CA LEU A 112 -20.72 -24.99 7.59
C LEU A 112 -21.84 -24.27 6.83
N ASP A 113 -22.78 -23.62 7.54
CA ASP A 113 -23.83 -22.79 6.95
C ASP A 113 -23.24 -21.58 6.20
N ALA A 114 -22.06 -21.11 6.64
CA ALA A 114 -21.29 -20.07 5.98
C ALA A 114 -20.36 -20.61 4.87
N SER A 115 -20.49 -21.90 4.51
CA SER A 115 -19.70 -22.59 3.48
C SER A 115 -18.19 -22.62 3.73
N PHE A 116 -17.74 -22.49 4.98
CA PHE A 116 -16.31 -22.61 5.29
C PHE A 116 -15.83 -24.06 5.18
N GLU A 117 -14.62 -24.23 4.68
CA GLU A 117 -13.87 -25.47 4.87
C GLU A 117 -13.39 -25.55 6.32
N VAL A 118 -13.61 -26.67 7.00
CA VAL A 118 -13.33 -26.84 8.44
C VAL A 118 -12.43 -28.06 8.67
N TRP A 119 -11.38 -27.87 9.47
CA TRP A 119 -10.48 -28.93 9.93
C TRP A 119 -10.38 -28.89 11.45
N ILE A 120 -10.48 -30.04 12.09
CA ILE A 120 -10.28 -30.17 13.53
C ILE A 120 -8.95 -30.89 13.74
N THR A 121 -8.06 -30.26 14.48
CA THR A 121 -6.72 -30.77 14.78
C THR A 121 -6.50 -30.77 16.29
N ARG A 122 -5.48 -31.49 16.75
CA ARG A 122 -5.06 -31.44 18.15
C ARG A 122 -3.68 -30.79 18.22
N LYS A 123 -3.56 -29.71 18.99
CA LYS A 123 -2.31 -28.97 19.18
C LYS A 123 -2.09 -28.78 20.67
N ASP A 124 -0.93 -29.18 21.17
CA ASP A 124 -0.57 -29.05 22.60
C ASP A 124 -1.62 -29.65 23.55
N GLY A 125 -2.25 -30.77 23.13
CA GLY A 125 -3.31 -31.45 23.90
C GLY A 125 -4.72 -30.85 23.75
N GLN A 126 -4.85 -29.64 23.20
CA GLN A 126 -6.11 -28.92 22.98
C GLN A 126 -6.70 -29.21 21.59
N ASN A 127 -8.02 -29.24 21.51
CA ASN A 127 -8.69 -29.30 20.22
C ASN A 127 -8.68 -27.92 19.57
N VAL A 128 -8.30 -27.86 18.30
CA VAL A 128 -8.19 -26.63 17.53
C VAL A 128 -8.97 -26.78 16.24
N ILE A 129 -9.99 -25.94 16.07
CA ILE A 129 -10.81 -25.88 14.86
C ILE A 129 -10.20 -24.80 13.98
N ARG A 130 -9.80 -25.16 12.77
CA ARG A 130 -9.37 -24.22 11.73
C ARG A 130 -10.43 -24.15 10.66
N CYS A 131 -10.72 -22.96 10.18
CA CYS A 131 -11.64 -22.80 9.07
C CYS A 131 -11.15 -21.74 8.08
N LYS A 132 -11.46 -21.94 6.81
CA LYS A 132 -11.11 -21.02 5.72
C LYS A 132 -12.31 -20.86 4.78
N PRO A 133 -12.61 -19.64 4.31
CA PRO A 133 -13.61 -19.45 3.26
C PRO A 133 -13.24 -20.26 2.02
N PRO A 134 -14.22 -20.73 1.23
CA PRO A 134 -13.95 -21.50 0.02
C PRO A 134 -13.10 -20.65 -0.93
N SER A 135 -12.09 -21.29 -1.54
CA SER A 135 -11.25 -20.59 -2.52
C SER A 135 -12.04 -20.47 -3.81
N VAL A 136 -12.46 -19.25 -4.16
CA VAL A 136 -13.12 -18.92 -5.44
C VAL A 136 -12.12 -19.02 -6.59
#